data_AF-A0A353RFT2-F1
#
_entry.id   AF-A0A353RFT2-F1
#
_cell.length_a   1.000
_cell.length_b   1.000
_cell.length_c   1.000
_cell.angle_alpha   90.00
_cell.angle_beta   90.00
_cell.angle_gamma   90.00
#
_symmetry.space_group_name_H-M   'P 1'
#
loop_
_entity.id
_entity.type
_entity.pdbx_description
1 polymer ?
#
loop_
_entity_poly.entity_id
_entity_poly.type
_entity_poly.pdbx_seq_one_letter_code
_entity_poly.pdbx_strand_id
1 'polypeptide(L)' 'MRRTDKINYYLDIAETVAERGTCLRRNFGAIIVNRDEIISAGYTGAPRGRKNCIDTGFCIRE' A
#
# COMPACT_ATOMS: atom_id res chain seq x y z
N MET A 1 1.75 -22.77 -17.92
CA MET A 1 1.77 -21.61 -16.99
C MET A 1 3.20 -21.44 -16.48
N ARG A 2 3.80 -20.25 -16.58
CA ARG A 2 5.13 -19.96 -16.04
C ARG A 2 4.97 -19.54 -14.58
N ARG A 3 5.78 -20.09 -13.66
CA ARG A 3 5.79 -19.69 -12.25
C ARG A 3 6.32 -18.26 -12.13
N THR A 4 5.58 -17.38 -11.46
CA THR A 4 6.04 -16.01 -11.13
C THR A 4 7.28 -16.09 -10.25
N ASP A 5 8.30 -15.28 -10.54
CA ASP A 5 9.47 -15.15 -9.67
C ASP A 5 9.13 -14.37 -8.40
N LYS A 6 9.97 -14.49 -7.39
CA LYS A 6 9.70 -13.91 -6.08
C LYS A 6 9.62 -12.39 -6.09
N ILE A 7 10.43 -11.71 -6.90
CA ILE A 7 10.45 -10.24 -6.92
C ILE A 7 9.11 -9.73 -7.45
N ASN A 8 8.65 -10.26 -8.58
CA ASN A 8 7.34 -9.89 -9.13
C ASN A 8 6.20 -10.31 -8.18
N TYR A 9 6.25 -11.49 -7.58
CA TYR A 9 5.28 -11.90 -6.56
C TYR A 9 5.17 -10.89 -5.39
N TYR A 10 6.31 -10.40 -4.89
CA TYR A 10 6.33 -9.40 -3.82
C TYR A 10 5.83 -8.03 -4.30
N LEU A 11 6.15 -7.63 -5.52
CA LEU A 11 5.68 -6.38 -6.10
C LEU A 11 4.18 -6.40 -6.40
N ASP A 12 3.64 -7.49 -6.93
CA ASP A 12 2.20 -7.68 -7.20
C ASP A 12 1.40 -7.56 -5.88
N ILE A 13 1.94 -8.10 -4.78
CA ILE A 13 1.33 -7.95 -3.45
C ILE A 13 1.42 -6.50 -2.98
N ALA A 14 2.57 -5.84 -3.13
CA ALA A 14 2.71 -4.43 -2.75
C ALA A 14 1.77 -3.53 -3.55
N GLU A 15 1.55 -3.82 -4.84
CA GLU A 15 0.58 -3.14 -5.70
C GLU A 15 -0.85 -3.34 -5.19
N THR A 16 -1.23 -4.60 -4.90
CA THR A 16 -2.54 -4.92 -4.31
C THR A 16 -2.76 -4.19 -2.97
N VAL A 17 -1.73 -4.10 -2.13
CA VAL A 17 -1.79 -3.35 -0.86
C VAL A 17 -2.01 -1.86 -1.10
N ALA A 18 -1.41 -1.29 -2.16
CA ALA A 18 -1.55 0.12 -2.52
C ALA A 18 -3.00 0.51 -2.88
N GLU A 19 -3.81 -0.43 -3.37
CA GLU A 19 -5.23 -0.20 -3.71
C GLU A 19 -6.08 0.19 -2.50
N ARG A 20 -5.63 -0.12 -1.28
CA ARG A 20 -6.27 0.35 -0.04
C ARG A 20 -5.89 1.77 0.36
N GLY A 21 -4.98 2.40 -0.37
CA GLY A 21 -4.51 3.76 -0.14
C GLY A 21 -5.65 4.77 -0.16
N THR A 22 -5.62 5.71 0.79
CA THR A 22 -6.69 6.70 0.99
C THR A 22 -6.21 8.14 0.77
N CYS A 23 -5.15 8.30 -0.03
CA CYS A 23 -4.60 9.59 -0.42
C CYS A 23 -5.23 10.06 -1.74
N LEU A 24 -5.56 11.35 -1.84
CA LEU A 24 -6.08 11.95 -3.08
C LEU A 24 -5.01 12.11 -4.16
N ARG A 25 -3.73 12.20 -3.77
CA ARG A 25 -2.64 12.55 -4.68
C ARG A 25 -1.88 11.35 -5.21
N ARG A 26 -1.39 10.51 -4.30
CA ARG A 26 -0.46 9.41 -4.58
C ARG A 26 -0.68 8.30 -3.58
N ASN A 27 -1.04 7.12 -4.08
CA ASN A 27 -1.15 5.91 -3.29
C ASN A 27 0.12 5.08 -3.48
N PHE A 28 0.61 4.55 -2.36
CA PHE A 28 1.78 3.70 -2.30
C PHE A 28 1.40 2.48 -1.44
N GLY A 29 1.95 1.33 -1.79
CA GLY A 29 1.87 0.10 -1.02
C GLY A 29 3.27 -0.41 -0.76
N ALA A 30 3.47 -1.02 0.41
CA ALA A 30 4.74 -1.56 0.82
C ALA A 30 4.52 -2.84 1.63
N ILE A 31 5.47 -3.76 1.50
CA ILE A 31 5.56 -4.97 2.32
C ILE A 31 6.97 -5.09 2.91
N ILE A 32 7.07 -5.73 4.06
CA ILE A 32 8.35 -6.09 4.68
C ILE A 32 8.48 -7.62 4.61
N VAL A 33 9.54 -8.08 3.96
CA VAL A 33 9.84 -9.50 3.78
C VAL A 33 11.07 -9.86 4.60
N ASN A 34 10.99 -10.95 5.37
CA ASN A 34 12.11 -11.50 6.13
C ASN A 34 12.13 -13.02 5.95
N ARG A 35 13.26 -13.57 5.50
CA ARG A 35 13.41 -15.02 5.19
C ARG A 35 12.28 -15.55 4.30
N ASP A 36 12.01 -14.84 3.20
CA ASP A 36 10.94 -15.10 2.24
C ASP A 36 9.50 -15.03 2.77
N GLU A 37 9.28 -14.65 4.02
CA GLU A 37 7.96 -14.47 4.63
C GLU A 37 7.58 -12.99 4.69
N ILE A 38 6.35 -12.65 4.32
CA ILE A 38 5.81 -11.31 4.49
C ILE A 38 5.41 -11.15 5.96
N ILE A 39 6.11 -10.28 6.67
CA ILE A 39 5.88 -10.04 8.11
C ILE A 39 5.04 -8.79 8.39
N SER A 40 4.91 -7.91 7.39
CA SER A 40 4.09 -6.69 7.49
C SER A 40 3.73 -6.15 6.12
N ALA A 41 2.63 -5.39 6.07
CA ALA A 41 2.15 -4.66 4.90
C ALA A 41 1.60 -3.30 5.33
N GLY A 42 1.68 -2.31 4.44
CA GLY A 42 1.18 -0.97 4.70
C GLY A 42 0.92 -0.19 3.43
N TYR A 43 0.02 0.79 3.52
CA TYR A 43 -0.36 1.68 2.44
C TYR A 43 -0.46 3.13 2.93
N THR A 44 -0.49 4.08 2.00
CA THR A 44 -0.67 5.50 2.33
C THR A 44 -2.04 5.76 2.94
N GLY A 45 -2.10 6.25 4.18
CA GLY A 45 -3.36 6.60 4.83
C GLY A 45 -3.18 7.52 6.04
N ALA A 46 -4.29 8.03 6.58
CA ALA A 46 -4.24 8.80 7.82
C ALA A 46 -3.95 7.89 9.02
N PRO A 47 -3.42 8.43 10.13
CA PRO A 47 -3.31 7.67 11.38
C PRO A 47 -4.65 7.07 11.79
N ARG A 48 -4.61 5.92 12.45
CA ARG A 48 -5.82 5.22 12.92
C ARG A 48 -6.71 6.15 13.75
N GLY A 49 -8.01 6.10 13.50
CA GLY A 49 -9.02 6.93 14.17
C GLY A 49 -9.17 8.34 13.60
N ARG A 50 -8.47 8.68 12.51
CA ARG A 50 -8.64 9.96 11.79
C ARG A 50 -9.35 9.73 10.47
N LYS A 51 -10.07 10.75 9.99
CA LYS A 51 -10.61 10.78 8.63
C LYS A 51 -9.47 10.83 7.62
N ASN A 52 -9.63 10.13 6.50
CA ASN A 52 -8.68 10.12 5.41
C ASN A 52 -8.89 11.32 4.47
N CYS A 53 -7.93 11.56 3.58
CA CYS A 53 -8.06 12.59 2.55
C CYS A 53 -9.30 12.34 1.68
N ILE A 54 -9.55 11.09 1.27
CA ILE A 54 -10.74 10.73 0.48
C ILE A 54 -12.06 10.96 1.24
N ASP A 55 -12.07 10.84 2.57
CA ASP A 55 -13.28 11.04 3.39
C ASP A 55 -13.61 12.53 3.56
N THR A 56 -12.59 13.38 3.44
CA THR A 56 -12.71 14.84 3.62
C THR A 56 -12.72 15.60 2.30
N GLY A 57 -12.31 14.96 1.19
CA GLY A 57 -12.15 15.61 -0.11
C GLY A 57 -11.04 16.67 -0.14
N PHE A 58 -10.12 16.68 0.84
CA PHE A 58 -9.13 17.74 1.01
C PHE A 58 -7.74 17.17 1.30
N CYS A 59 -6.71 17.80 0.71
CA CYS A 59 -5.30 17.51 0.99
C CYS A 59 -4.55 18.80 1.36
N ILE A 60 -3.90 18.83 2.53
CA ILE A 60 -3.12 20.00 3.00
C ILE A 60 -1.90 20.34 2.13
N ARG A 61 -1.55 19.49 1.17
CA ARG A 61 -0.36 19.61 0.33
C ARG A 61 -0.70 19.89 -1.15
N GLU A 62 -1.97 20.00 -1.48
CA GLU A 62 -2.44 20.63 -2.72
C GLU A 62 -2.52 22.14 -2.51
#